data_AF-A0A1E7DC01-F1
#
_entry.id   AF-A0A1E7DC01-F1
#
_cell.length_a   1.000
_cell.length_b   1.000
_cell.length_c   1.000
_cell.angle_alpha   90.00
_cell.angle_beta   90.00
_cell.angle_gamma   90.00
#
_symmetry.space_group_name_H-M   'P 1'
#
loop_
_entity.id
_entity.type
_entity.pdbx_description
1 polymer ?
#
loop_
_entity_poly.entity_id
_entity_poly.type
_entity_poly.pdbx_seq_one_letter_code
_entity_poly.pdbx_strand_id
1 'polypeptide(L)'
;MEGNYKAYIQHHLTEGFSLVEILVATAIAGILCVATTSAITASKQLSQLNKVKAYLLSAQAIQSRSWLLTGEYVTHDALPPSGIASVRISQTISDTGMYEISATLTSRPSTDSCRVIKIREDALTPTECW
;
A
#
# COMPACT_ATOMS: atom_id res chain seq x y z
N MET A 1 19.53 -79.24 14.41
CA MET A 1 20.15 -77.91 14.55
C MET A 1 19.04 -76.88 14.45
N GLU A 2 18.45 -76.50 15.59
CA GLU A 2 17.34 -75.55 15.67
C GLU A 2 17.88 -74.12 15.58
N GLY A 3 17.53 -73.42 14.50
CA GLY A 3 17.83 -72.00 14.34
C GLY A 3 16.83 -71.15 15.10
N ASN A 4 17.27 -70.55 16.20
CA ASN A 4 16.48 -69.59 16.98
C ASN A 4 16.44 -68.25 16.24
N TYR A 5 15.41 -68.02 15.42
CA TYR A 5 15.18 -66.71 14.82
C TYR A 5 14.46 -65.81 15.83
N LYS A 6 15.18 -64.80 16.35
CA LYS A 6 14.53 -63.72 17.10
C LYS A 6 13.89 -62.77 16.10
N ALA A 7 12.56 -62.86 15.96
CA ALA A 7 11.79 -61.85 15.27
C ALA A 7 11.97 -60.51 15.99
N TYR A 8 12.71 -59.59 15.37
CA TYR A 8 12.82 -58.22 15.84
C TYR A 8 11.48 -57.54 15.55
N ILE A 9 10.61 -57.48 16.56
CA ILE A 9 9.35 -56.75 16.45
C ILE A 9 9.70 -55.27 16.42
N GLN A 10 9.73 -54.72 15.21
CA GLN A 10 9.83 -53.28 14.99
C GLN A 10 8.51 -52.66 15.46
N HIS A 11 8.49 -52.17 16.70
CA HIS A 11 7.43 -51.29 17.15
C HIS A 11 7.55 -50.01 16.33
N HIS A 12 6.76 -49.90 15.26
CA HIS A 12 6.43 -48.61 14.69
C HIS A 12 5.71 -47.83 15.80
N LEU A 13 6.46 -46.99 16.52
CA LEU A 13 5.89 -45.88 17.27
C LEU A 13 5.08 -45.07 16.24
N THR A 14 3.79 -45.33 16.22
CA THR A 14 2.83 -44.44 15.58
C THR A 14 2.79 -43.24 16.50
N GLU A 15 3.73 -42.31 16.31
CA GLU A 15 3.70 -41.01 16.95
C GLU A 15 2.48 -40.27 16.42
N GLY A 16 1.36 -40.43 17.12
CA GLY A 16 0.16 -39.64 16.87
C GLY A 16 0.35 -38.26 17.47
N PHE A 17 -0.03 -37.22 16.72
CA PHE A 17 -0.07 -35.87 17.27
C PHE A 17 -1.07 -35.79 18.42
N SER A 18 -0.62 -35.24 19.55
CA SER A 18 -1.53 -34.95 20.66
C SER A 18 -2.50 -33.84 20.25
N LEU A 19 -3.73 -33.92 20.74
CA LEU A 19 -4.74 -32.88 20.53
C LEU A 19 -4.23 -31.51 21.02
N VAL A 20 -3.41 -31.50 22.08
CA VAL A 20 -2.76 -30.30 22.60
C VAL A 20 -1.73 -29.73 21.62
N GLU A 21 -0.95 -30.58 20.95
CA GLU A 21 0.06 -30.13 19.97
C GLU A 21 -0.60 -29.49 18.75
N ILE A 22 -1.70 -30.08 18.27
CA ILE A 22 -2.49 -29.50 17.17
C ILE A 22 -3.09 -28.16 17.60
N LEU A 23 -3.60 -28.07 18.83
CA LEU A 23 -4.16 -26.82 19.37
C LEU A 23 -3.10 -25.72 19.49
N VAL A 24 -1.89 -26.05 19.96
CA VAL A 24 -0.78 -25.09 20.04
C VAL A 24 -0.30 -24.68 18.64
N ALA A 25 -0.14 -25.63 17.72
CA ALA A 25 0.30 -25.35 16.35
C ALA A 25 -0.69 -24.45 15.61
N THR A 26 -1.99 -24.71 15.73
CA THR A 26 -3.04 -23.87 15.10
C THR A 26 -3.14 -22.49 15.73
N ALA A 27 -2.94 -22.37 17.06
CA ALA A 27 -2.87 -21.08 17.73
C ALA A 27 -1.68 -20.23 17.22
N ILE A 28 -0.49 -20.81 17.12
CA ILE A 28 0.70 -20.12 16.59
C ILE A 28 0.49 -19.71 15.14
N ALA A 29 -0.01 -20.62 14.30
CA ALA A 29 -0.32 -20.32 12.90
C ALA A 29 -1.32 -19.17 12.77
N GLY A 30 -2.38 -19.16 13.58
CA GLY A 30 -3.37 -18.08 13.61
C GLY A 30 -2.76 -16.72 13.93
N ILE A 31 -1.91 -16.64 14.96
CA ILE A 31 -1.22 -15.39 15.34
C ILE A 31 -0.33 -14.89 14.19
N LEU A 32 0.44 -15.79 13.58
CA LEU A 32 1.32 -15.44 12.45
C LEU A 32 0.54 -14.96 11.23
N CYS A 33 -0.59 -15.60 10.90
CA CYS A 33 -1.45 -15.17 9.80
C CYS A 33 -2.02 -13.77 10.03
N VAL A 34 -2.48 -13.45 11.23
CA VAL A 34 -3.02 -12.12 11.56
C VAL A 34 -1.91 -11.07 11.48
N ALA A 35 -0.75 -11.34 12.09
CA ALA A 35 0.38 -10.42 12.08
C ALA A 35 0.86 -10.13 10.66
N THR A 36 1.06 -11.18 9.84
CA THR A 36 1.49 -11.01 8.44
C THR A 36 0.45 -10.26 7.60
N THR A 37 -0.84 -10.55 7.76
CA THR A 37 -1.91 -9.86 7.02
C THR A 37 -1.97 -8.37 7.37
N SER A 38 -1.83 -8.02 8.66
CA SER A 38 -1.77 -6.62 9.09
C SER A 38 -0.56 -5.89 8.50
N ALA A 39 0.63 -6.51 8.52
CA ALA A 39 1.85 -5.93 7.96
C ALA A 39 1.75 -5.70 6.44
N ILE A 40 1.20 -6.67 5.70
CA ILE A 40 0.98 -6.55 4.25
C ILE A 40 0.00 -5.42 3.96
N THR A 41 -1.07 -5.30 4.73
CA THR A 41 -2.09 -4.26 4.54
C THR A 41 -1.50 -2.87 4.78
N ALA A 42 -0.77 -2.69 5.88
CA ALA A 42 -0.08 -1.44 6.17
C ALA A 42 0.94 -1.07 5.08
N SER A 43 1.73 -2.05 4.63
CA SER A 43 2.72 -1.83 3.56
C SER A 43 2.07 -1.42 2.24
N LYS A 44 0.94 -2.05 1.87
CA LYS A 44 0.18 -1.66 0.68
C LYS A 44 -0.36 -0.23 0.79
N GLN A 45 -0.89 0.15 1.96
CA GLN A 45 -1.37 1.52 2.18
C GLN A 45 -0.25 2.54 2.04
N LEU A 46 0.92 2.28 2.64
CA LEU A 46 2.09 3.16 2.52
C LEU A 46 2.60 3.24 1.07
N SER A 47 2.64 2.11 0.36
CA SER A 47 3.04 2.09 -1.06
C SER A 47 2.09 2.93 -1.92
N GLN A 48 0.77 2.84 -1.69
CA GLN A 48 -0.21 3.66 -2.40
C GLN A 48 -0.01 5.15 -2.11
N LEU A 49 0.19 5.53 -0.85
CA LEU A 49 0.49 6.91 -0.48
C LEU A 49 1.73 7.43 -1.20
N ASN A 50 2.82 6.66 -1.20
CA ASN A 50 4.06 7.05 -1.86
C ASN A 50 3.90 7.17 -3.38
N LYS A 51 3.11 6.31 -4.02
CA LYS A 51 2.77 6.44 -5.44
C LYS A 51 2.01 7.74 -5.72
N VAL A 52 1.05 8.09 -4.87
CA VAL A 52 0.30 9.36 -5.01
C VAL A 52 1.23 10.55 -4.83
N LYS A 53 2.09 10.55 -3.81
CA LYS A 53 3.07 11.62 -3.59
C LYS A 53 4.01 11.79 -4.79
N ALA A 54 4.56 10.68 -5.30
CA ALA A 54 5.42 10.70 -6.48
C ALA A 54 4.69 11.24 -7.72
N TYR A 55 3.43 10.85 -7.92
CA TYR A 55 2.60 11.37 -8.99
C TYR A 55 2.40 12.89 -8.87
N LEU A 56 2.02 13.39 -7.69
CA LEU A 56 1.82 14.82 -7.45
C LEU A 56 3.08 15.64 -7.73
N LEU A 57 4.25 15.16 -7.28
CA LEU A 57 5.54 15.80 -7.56
C LEU A 57 5.86 15.79 -9.06
N SER A 58 5.57 14.69 -9.76
CA SER A 58 5.77 14.62 -11.21
C SER A 58 4.85 15.59 -11.97
N ALA A 59 3.60 15.73 -11.52
CA ALA A 59 2.65 16.68 -12.10
C ALA A 59 3.09 18.12 -11.85
N GLN A 60 3.58 18.44 -10.64
CA GLN A 60 4.18 19.74 -10.34
C GLN A 60 5.38 20.06 -11.26
N ALA A 61 6.28 19.10 -11.48
CA ALA A 61 7.41 19.30 -12.39
C ALA A 61 6.96 19.60 -13.83
N ILE A 62 5.90 18.94 -14.31
CA ILE A 62 5.29 19.22 -15.62
C ILE A 62 4.69 20.62 -15.65
N GLN A 63 3.97 21.02 -14.60
CA GLN A 63 3.39 22.36 -14.50
C GLN A 63 4.47 23.45 -14.51
N SER A 64 5.51 23.32 -13.69
CA SER A 64 6.64 24.25 -13.66
C SER A 64 7.35 24.33 -15.01
N ARG A 65 7.53 23.20 -15.70
CA ARG A 65 8.13 23.19 -17.04
C ARG A 65 7.25 23.90 -18.06
N SER A 66 5.94 23.66 -18.05
CA SER A 66 5.01 24.30 -18.98
C SER A 66 4.99 25.80 -18.79
N TRP A 67 4.88 26.25 -17.53
CA TRP A 67 4.93 27.67 -17.19
C TRP A 67 6.19 28.36 -17.73
N LEU A 68 7.35 27.72 -17.62
CA LEU A 68 8.61 28.26 -18.14
C LEU A 68 8.70 28.28 -19.68
N LEU A 69 7.98 27.39 -20.38
CA LEU A 69 8.04 27.26 -21.84
C LEU A 69 6.98 28.08 -22.56
N THR A 70 5.75 28.08 -22.06
CA THR A 70 4.58 28.70 -22.71
C THR A 70 4.01 29.86 -21.91
N GLY A 71 4.40 30.03 -20.64
CA GLY A 71 3.77 31.00 -19.75
C GLY A 71 2.39 30.57 -19.24
N GLU A 72 2.01 29.30 -19.44
CA GLU A 72 0.70 28.78 -19.06
C GLU A 72 0.81 27.40 -18.38
N TYR A 73 -0.07 27.12 -17.42
CA TYR A 73 -0.21 25.81 -16.80
C TYR A 73 -0.97 24.85 -17.71
N VAL A 74 -0.62 23.58 -17.60
CA VAL A 74 -1.27 22.47 -18.31
C VAL A 74 -2.63 22.18 -17.69
N THR A 75 -3.62 21.89 -18.53
CA THR A 75 -4.95 21.43 -18.10
C THR A 75 -4.88 19.99 -17.57
N HIS A 76 -5.90 19.60 -16.80
CA HIS A 76 -5.94 18.27 -16.19
C HIS A 76 -5.78 17.12 -17.19
N ASP A 77 -6.39 17.24 -18.38
CA ASP A 77 -6.39 16.19 -19.41
C ASP A 77 -5.02 15.99 -20.07
N ALA A 78 -4.15 16.99 -20.00
CA ALA A 78 -2.79 16.91 -20.54
C ALA A 78 -1.76 16.49 -19.48
N LEU A 79 -2.18 16.30 -18.22
CA LEU A 79 -1.36 15.62 -17.21
C LEU A 79 -1.34 14.10 -17.47
N PRO A 80 -0.24 13.42 -17.16
CA PRO A 80 -0.17 11.97 -17.28
C PRO A 80 -1.26 11.32 -16.44
N PRO A 81 -1.89 10.23 -16.92
CA PRO A 81 -2.84 9.49 -16.11
C PRO A 81 -2.12 8.92 -14.89
N SER A 82 -2.75 9.00 -13.72
CA SER A 82 -2.11 8.51 -12.47
C SER A 82 -1.83 7.01 -12.52
N GLY A 83 -2.74 6.22 -13.12
CA GLY A 83 -2.65 4.76 -13.11
C GLY A 83 -2.74 4.15 -11.71
N ILE A 84 -3.11 4.95 -10.70
CA ILE A 84 -3.19 4.54 -9.29
C ILE A 84 -4.62 4.12 -9.00
N ALA A 85 -4.81 2.85 -8.64
CA ALA A 85 -6.12 2.32 -8.28
C ALA A 85 -6.71 3.06 -7.06
N SER A 86 -8.02 3.31 -7.09
CA SER A 86 -8.76 3.96 -6.00
C SER A 86 -8.32 5.39 -5.69
N VAL A 87 -7.70 6.10 -6.63
CA VAL A 87 -7.33 7.52 -6.47
C VAL A 87 -7.97 8.35 -7.57
N ARG A 88 -8.63 9.45 -7.18
CA ARG A 88 -9.16 10.45 -8.11
C ARG A 88 -8.29 11.68 -8.05
N ILE A 89 -7.78 12.12 -9.19
CA ILE A 89 -7.01 13.35 -9.31
C ILE A 89 -7.94 14.45 -9.81
N SER A 90 -7.84 15.64 -9.21
CA SER A 90 -8.51 16.85 -9.64
C SER A 90 -7.52 18.01 -9.63
N GLN A 91 -7.67 18.92 -10.57
CA GLN A 91 -6.90 20.15 -10.61
C GLN A 91 -7.85 21.34 -10.57
N THR A 92 -7.50 22.33 -9.77
CA THR A 92 -8.20 23.61 -9.68
C THR A 92 -7.20 24.73 -9.87
N ILE A 93 -7.60 25.78 -10.56
CA ILE A 93 -6.81 27.01 -10.69
C ILE A 93 -7.50 28.04 -9.81
N SER A 94 -6.76 28.64 -8.89
CA SER A 94 -7.24 29.69 -8.01
C SER A 94 -7.44 31.00 -8.78
N ASP A 95 -8.24 31.91 -8.22
CA ASP A 95 -8.43 33.26 -8.79
C ASP A 95 -7.11 34.05 -8.89
N THR A 96 -6.13 33.71 -8.07
CA THR A 96 -4.76 34.23 -8.08
C THR A 96 -3.87 33.62 -9.18
N GLY A 97 -4.41 32.75 -10.03
CA GLY A 97 -3.67 32.08 -11.11
C GLY A 97 -2.86 30.86 -10.69
N MET A 98 -2.65 30.64 -9.39
CA MET A 98 -1.94 29.47 -8.88
C MET A 98 -2.76 28.19 -9.05
N TYR A 99 -2.10 27.10 -9.44
CA TYR A 99 -2.74 25.78 -9.52
C TYR A 99 -2.69 25.05 -8.17
N GLU A 100 -3.72 24.24 -7.92
CA GLU A 100 -3.77 23.24 -6.86
C GLU A 100 -4.16 21.90 -7.49
N ILE A 101 -3.32 20.88 -7.31
CA ILE A 101 -3.62 19.50 -7.72
C ILE A 101 -3.94 18.71 -6.46
N SER A 102 -5.09 18.05 -6.46
CA SER A 102 -5.60 17.25 -5.34
C SER A 102 -5.75 15.79 -5.76
N ALA A 103 -5.28 14.90 -4.90
CA ALA A 103 -5.44 13.45 -5.02
C ALA A 103 -6.34 12.95 -3.90
N THR A 104 -7.51 12.46 -4.26
CA THR A 104 -8.49 11.89 -3.34
C THR A 104 -8.39 10.37 -3.34
N LEU A 105 -7.96 9.79 -2.21
CA LEU A 105 -7.93 8.36 -1.98
C LEU A 105 -9.35 7.86 -1.65
N THR A 106 -10.01 7.25 -2.63
CA THR A 106 -11.37 6.67 -2.46
C THR A 106 -11.40 5.43 -1.57
N SER A 107 -10.25 4.82 -1.30
CA SER A 107 -10.12 3.70 -0.37
C SER A 107 -10.20 4.11 1.12
N ARG A 108 -10.12 5.40 1.43
CA ARG A 108 -10.18 5.94 2.80
C ARG A 108 -11.54 6.59 3.10
N PRO A 109 -12.01 6.53 4.36
CA PRO A 109 -13.25 7.17 4.77
C PRO A 109 -13.14 8.71 4.69
N SER A 110 -14.27 9.41 4.52
CA SER A 110 -14.35 10.89 4.43
C SER A 110 -13.81 11.62 5.65
N THR A 111 -13.80 10.97 6.80
CA THR A 111 -13.35 11.52 8.07
C THR A 111 -11.83 11.47 8.24
N ASP A 112 -11.12 10.76 7.36
CA ASP A 112 -9.67 10.62 7.41
C ASP A 112 -8.99 11.86 6.80
N SER A 113 -8.15 12.54 7.58
CA SER A 113 -7.38 13.70 7.11
C SER A 113 -6.45 13.33 5.95
N CYS A 114 -6.02 12.07 5.85
CA CYS A 114 -5.19 11.55 4.75
C CYS A 114 -5.97 11.21 3.49
N ARG A 115 -7.27 11.45 3.45
CA ARG A 115 -8.07 11.13 2.28
C ARG A 115 -7.72 12.02 1.09
N VAL A 116 -7.39 13.28 1.33
CA VAL A 116 -7.10 14.25 0.27
C VAL A 116 -5.69 14.78 0.46
N ILE A 117 -4.81 14.41 -0.46
CA ILE A 117 -3.43 14.91 -0.52
C ILE A 117 -3.40 15.99 -1.57
N LYS A 118 -2.84 17.16 -1.23
CA LYS A 118 -2.83 18.31 -2.13
C LYS A 118 -1.40 18.76 -2.39
N ILE A 119 -1.14 19.26 -3.59
CA ILE A 119 0.07 20.01 -3.88
C ILE A 119 -0.31 21.30 -4.58
N ARG A 120 0.28 22.39 -4.08
CA ARG A 120 0.15 23.72 -4.66
C ARG A 120 1.46 24.09 -5.33
N GLU A 121 1.40 25.12 -6.16
CA GLU A 121 2.59 25.67 -6.80
C GLU A 121 3.67 26.11 -5.79
N ASP A 122 3.26 26.76 -4.71
CA ASP A 122 4.14 27.32 -3.67
C ASP A 122 4.68 26.27 -2.69
N ALA A 123 4.14 25.05 -2.74
CA ALA A 123 4.48 23.98 -1.82
C ALA A 123 5.58 23.08 -2.40
N LEU A 124 6.67 22.90 -1.64
CA LEU A 124 7.76 21.96 -1.98
C LEU A 124 7.36 20.49 -1.80
N THR A 125 6.31 20.24 -1.02
CA THR A 125 5.85 18.89 -0.68
C THR A 125 4.33 18.82 -0.66
N PRO A 126 3.76 17.64 -0.96
CA PRO A 126 2.33 17.42 -0.78
C PRO A 126 1.92 17.65 0.67
N THR A 127 0.83 18.39 0.85
CA THR A 127 0.19 18.66 2.14
C THR A 127 -0.68 17.49 2.55
N GLU A 128 -0.74 17.25 3.87
CA GLU A 128 -1.39 16.12 4.54
C GLU A 128 -0.65 14.77 4.43
N CYS A 129 -0.50 14.13 5.59
CA CYS A 129 -0.06 12.75 5.80
C CYS A 129 1.39 12.42 5.44
N TRP A 130 2.28 12.81 6.35
CA TRP A 130 3.67 12.38 6.47
C TRP A 130 3.84 11.29 7.52
#